data_AF-A0A2Z3H8L4-F1
#
_entry.id   AF-A0A2Z3H8L4-F1
#
_cell.length_a   1.000
_cell.length_b   1.000
_cell.length_c   1.000
_cell.angle_alpha   90.00
_cell.angle_beta   90.00
_cell.angle_gamma   90.00
#
_symmetry.space_group_name_H-M   'P 1'
#
loop_
_entity.id
_entity.type
_entity.pdbx_description
1 polymer ?
#
loop_
_entity_poly.entity_id
_entity_poly.type
_entity_poly.pdbx_seq_one_letter_code
_entity_poly.pdbx_strand_id
1 'polypeptide(L)'
;MKAGRAIGVTAVLALGYFVRLYLYPYDEVAVEVRDVPADTAFVCLVADRPGGPVLMPWSLAKVFPFTMHPDRCTASYRWGGEAGPHGGSVRWASAVRVGVLLGGATGRWRVAWYEGAAARVRGGSWVFGGGSWRPSLLDAADKQPLDEAALRGLGLDYALQSER
;
A
#
# COMPACT_ATOMS: atom_id res chain seq x y z
N MET A 1 -34.98 19.36 -31.53
CA MET A 1 -34.44 19.46 -30.14
C MET A 1 -34.08 18.09 -29.57
N LYS A 2 -32.95 17.49 -29.96
CA LYS A 2 -32.43 16.24 -29.34
C LYS A 2 -30.91 16.27 -29.11
N ALA A 3 -30.15 17.07 -29.88
CA ALA A 3 -28.70 17.17 -29.77
C ALA A 3 -28.19 17.83 -28.45
N GLY A 4 -28.90 18.83 -27.91
CA GLY A 4 -28.45 19.53 -26.69
C GLY A 4 -28.49 18.68 -25.41
N ARG A 5 -29.36 17.67 -25.33
CA ARG A 5 -29.42 16.75 -24.17
C ARG A 5 -28.29 15.71 -24.19
N ALA A 6 -27.84 15.28 -25.37
CA ALA A 6 -26.77 14.31 -25.50
C ALA A 6 -25.43 14.90 -25.02
N ILE A 7 -25.13 16.15 -25.38
CA ILE A 7 -23.88 16.83 -25.00
C ILE A 7 -23.80 17.05 -23.48
N GLY A 8 -24.91 17.44 -22.83
CA GLY A 8 -24.95 17.63 -21.38
C GLY A 8 -24.69 16.34 -20.60
N VAL A 9 -25.24 15.20 -21.06
CA VAL A 9 -25.01 13.90 -20.41
C VAL A 9 -23.56 13.44 -20.57
N THR A 10 -22.96 13.60 -21.75
CA THR A 10 -21.55 13.24 -21.99
C THR A 10 -20.60 14.06 -21.13
N ALA A 11 -20.82 15.37 -21.00
CA ALA A 11 -19.98 16.24 -20.17
C ALA A 11 -20.05 15.88 -18.68
N VAL A 12 -21.24 15.57 -18.16
CA VAL A 12 -21.44 15.15 -16.76
C VAL A 12 -20.80 13.79 -16.50
N LEU A 13 -20.92 12.84 -17.43
CA LEU A 13 -20.27 11.53 -17.31
C LEU A 13 -18.74 11.64 -17.38
N ALA A 14 -18.21 12.47 -18.27
CA ALA A 14 -16.78 12.72 -18.37
C ALA A 14 -16.23 13.38 -17.09
N LEU A 15 -16.89 14.42 -16.58
CA LEU A 15 -16.50 15.07 -15.33
C LEU A 15 -16.59 14.11 -14.15
N GLY A 16 -17.67 13.34 -14.03
CA GLY A 16 -17.82 12.32 -13.00
C GLY A 16 -16.73 11.24 -13.08
N TYR A 17 -16.34 10.84 -14.29
CA TYR A 17 -15.24 9.91 -14.51
C TYR A 17 -13.89 10.51 -14.11
N PHE A 18 -13.59 11.76 -14.49
CA PHE A 18 -12.34 12.43 -14.08
C PHE A 18 -12.25 12.65 -12.56
N VAL A 19 -13.33 13.10 -11.91
CA VAL A 19 -13.39 13.20 -10.44
C VAL A 19 -13.17 11.84 -9.80
N ARG A 20 -13.77 10.78 -10.36
CA ARG A 20 -13.56 9.42 -9.88
C ARG A 20 -12.10 8.97 -10.02
N LEU A 21 -11.47 9.18 -11.18
CA LEU A 21 -10.06 8.81 -11.38
C LEU A 21 -9.12 9.59 -10.48
N TYR A 22 -9.45 10.85 -10.20
CA TYR A 22 -8.70 11.66 -9.25
C TYR A 22 -8.79 11.09 -7.81
N LEU A 23 -9.97 10.59 -7.41
CA LEU A 23 -10.18 10.00 -6.09
C LEU A 23 -9.74 8.53 -5.97
N TYR A 24 -9.65 7.83 -7.11
CA TYR A 24 -9.34 6.40 -7.22
C TYR A 24 -8.43 6.14 -8.43
N PRO A 25 -7.17 6.58 -8.38
CA PRO A 25 -6.25 6.35 -9.48
C PRO A 25 -6.01 4.84 -9.69
N TYR A 26 -5.71 4.48 -10.93
CA TYR A 26 -5.67 3.09 -11.39
C TYR A 26 -4.63 2.21 -10.70
N ASP A 27 -3.58 2.83 -10.21
CA ASP A 27 -2.43 2.21 -9.58
C ASP A 27 -2.50 2.28 -8.05
N GLU A 28 -3.65 2.65 -7.48
CA GLU A 28 -3.85 2.63 -6.04
C GLU A 28 -4.69 1.44 -5.57
N VAL A 29 -4.25 0.82 -4.48
CA VAL A 29 -5.01 -0.19 -3.76
C VAL A 29 -5.23 0.29 -2.33
N ALA A 30 -6.47 0.22 -1.86
CA ALA A 30 -6.80 0.42 -0.46
C ALA A 30 -6.41 -0.84 0.32
N VAL A 31 -5.43 -0.71 1.20
CA VAL A 31 -4.92 -1.84 1.98
C VAL A 31 -5.35 -1.67 3.42
N GLU A 32 -5.66 -2.79 4.06
CA GLU A 32 -6.00 -2.87 5.48
C GLU A 32 -5.36 -4.13 6.07
N VAL A 33 -4.25 -3.97 6.80
CA VAL A 33 -3.53 -5.09 7.40
C VAL A 33 -4.16 -5.38 8.76
N ARG A 34 -4.56 -6.64 8.95
CA ARG A 34 -5.16 -7.13 10.20
C ARG A 34 -4.15 -7.92 11.01
N ASP A 35 -4.42 -8.01 12.31
CA ASP A 35 -3.64 -8.77 13.28
C ASP A 35 -2.18 -8.28 13.42
N VAL A 36 -2.00 -6.96 13.32
CA VAL A 36 -0.71 -6.30 13.54
C VAL A 36 -0.30 -6.45 15.01
N PRO A 37 0.88 -7.03 15.29
CA PRO A 37 1.38 -7.15 16.65
C PRO A 37 1.52 -5.78 17.33
N ALA A 38 1.14 -5.67 18.60
CA ALA A 38 1.12 -4.40 19.34
C ALA A 38 2.51 -3.74 19.49
N ASP A 39 3.59 -4.52 19.38
CA ASP A 39 4.98 -4.03 19.42
C ASP A 39 5.47 -3.47 18.08
N THR A 40 4.61 -3.47 17.05
CA THR A 40 4.94 -2.98 15.71
C THR A 40 4.92 -1.45 15.68
N ALA A 41 6.08 -0.85 15.44
CA ALA A 41 6.23 0.59 15.29
C ALA A 41 6.07 1.04 13.83
N PHE A 42 6.29 0.12 12.88
CA PHE A 42 6.31 0.41 11.46
C PHE A 42 5.66 -0.71 10.66
N VAL A 43 4.80 -0.35 9.70
CA VAL A 43 4.24 -1.29 8.71
C VAL A 43 4.37 -0.70 7.32
N CYS A 44 4.74 -1.52 6.35
CA CYS A 44 4.78 -1.17 4.93
C CYS A 44 4.47 -2.39 4.06
N LEU A 45 4.14 -2.16 2.79
CA LEU A 45 4.07 -3.22 1.79
C LEU A 45 5.35 -3.28 0.95
N VAL A 46 5.71 -4.50 0.57
CA VAL A 46 6.84 -4.82 -0.29
C VAL A 46 6.34 -5.63 -1.47
N ALA A 47 6.75 -5.26 -2.67
CA ALA A 47 6.56 -6.03 -3.88
C ALA A 47 7.81 -6.85 -4.15
N ASP A 48 7.72 -8.18 -4.24
CA ASP A 48 8.81 -8.99 -4.75
C ASP A 48 8.73 -9.09 -6.28
N ARG A 49 9.80 -8.70 -6.98
CA ARG A 49 9.86 -8.63 -8.44
C ARG A 49 11.14 -9.28 -8.96
N PRO A 50 11.23 -9.63 -10.27
CA PRO A 50 12.45 -10.20 -10.84
C PRO A 50 13.73 -9.35 -10.66
N GLY A 51 13.60 -8.04 -10.41
CA GLY A 51 14.71 -7.13 -10.12
C GLY A 51 15.00 -6.93 -8.62
N GLY A 52 14.34 -7.70 -7.74
CA GLY A 52 14.45 -7.58 -6.30
C GLY A 52 13.20 -6.98 -5.64
N PRO A 53 13.16 -7.05 -4.29
CA PRO A 53 12.06 -6.52 -3.52
C PRO A 53 12.11 -4.99 -3.50
N VAL A 54 10.95 -4.36 -3.55
CA VAL A 54 10.82 -2.90 -3.53
C VAL A 54 9.62 -2.48 -2.71
N LEU A 55 9.78 -1.39 -1.98
CA LEU A 55 8.70 -0.84 -1.17
C LEU A 55 7.59 -0.27 -2.06
N MET A 56 6.35 -0.49 -1.66
CA MET A 56 5.20 0.18 -2.26
C MET A 56 4.96 1.49 -1.52
N PRO A 57 5.05 2.65 -2.19
CA PRO A 57 4.93 3.93 -1.50
C PRO A 57 3.48 4.22 -1.10
N TRP A 58 3.32 4.98 -0.03
CA TRP A 58 2.02 5.47 0.40
C TRP A 58 1.50 6.49 -0.59
N SER A 59 0.26 6.32 -1.02
CA SER A 59 -0.42 7.37 -1.75
C SER A 59 -1.26 8.20 -0.82
N LEU A 60 -0.90 9.46 -0.71
CA LEU A 60 -1.73 10.48 -0.08
C LEU A 60 -2.49 11.30 -1.10
N ALA A 61 -2.60 10.86 -2.37
CA ALA A 61 -3.23 11.59 -3.48
C ALA A 61 -4.59 12.21 -3.16
N LYS A 62 -5.33 11.60 -2.21
CA LYS A 62 -6.63 12.09 -1.71
C LYS A 62 -6.56 13.37 -0.88
N VAL A 63 -5.40 13.69 -0.32
CA VAL A 63 -5.14 14.87 0.52
C VAL A 63 -4.04 15.74 -0.09
N PHE A 64 -3.01 15.13 -0.67
CA PHE A 64 -1.90 15.80 -1.32
C PHE A 64 -1.50 15.09 -2.61
N PRO A 65 -1.14 15.80 -3.70
CA PRO A 65 -0.86 15.20 -5.01
C PRO A 65 0.52 14.54 -5.10
N PHE A 66 1.00 13.90 -4.04
CA PHE A 66 2.29 13.21 -4.02
C PHE A 66 2.21 11.88 -3.26
N THR A 67 3.17 11.01 -3.57
CA THR A 67 3.39 9.76 -2.85
C THR A 67 4.56 9.91 -1.91
N MET A 68 4.48 9.31 -0.72
CA MET A 68 5.58 9.29 0.22
C MET A 68 6.25 7.94 0.24
N HIS A 69 7.58 7.98 0.15
CA HIS A 69 8.38 6.79 0.42
C HIS A 69 8.18 6.41 1.90
N PRO A 70 8.03 5.11 2.21
CA PRO A 70 7.73 4.66 3.57
C PRO A 70 8.77 5.07 4.61
N ASP A 71 10.05 5.18 4.24
CA ASP A 71 11.15 5.65 5.11
C ASP A 71 10.98 7.10 5.64
N ARG A 72 10.38 7.97 4.82
CA ARG A 72 10.21 9.41 5.04
C ARG A 72 8.79 9.73 5.51
N CYS A 73 7.93 8.72 5.57
CA CYS A 73 6.56 8.86 6.03
C CYS A 73 6.53 8.66 7.55
N THR A 74 6.47 9.76 8.31
CA THR A 74 6.18 9.71 9.76
C THR A 74 4.82 9.06 10.07
N ALA A 75 3.97 8.93 9.05
CA ALA A 75 2.70 8.23 9.08
C ALA A 75 2.80 6.78 8.56
N SER A 76 3.93 6.10 8.75
CA SER A 76 4.07 4.65 8.56
C SER A 76 3.00 3.91 9.39
N TYR A 77 1.82 3.72 8.79
CA TYR A 77 0.66 2.99 9.30
C TYR A 77 0.17 3.27 10.73
N ARG A 78 0.39 4.49 11.25
CA ARG A 78 -0.12 4.89 12.58
C ARG A 78 -1.53 5.52 12.57
N TRP A 79 -2.17 5.63 11.42
CA TRP A 79 -3.58 6.04 11.34
C TRP A 79 -4.48 4.86 11.74
N GLY A 80 -4.81 4.79 13.03
CA GLY A 80 -5.66 3.75 13.61
C GLY A 80 -5.61 3.64 15.14
N GLY A 81 -4.62 4.26 15.80
CA GLY A 81 -4.35 4.00 17.22
C GLY A 81 -3.83 2.58 17.45
N GLU A 82 -3.65 2.18 18.70
CA GLU A 82 -3.08 0.87 19.07
C GLU A 82 -4.01 -0.34 18.81
N ALA A 83 -5.29 -0.10 18.50
CA ALA A 83 -6.32 -1.15 18.42
C ALA A 83 -7.23 -1.06 17.18
N GLY A 84 -6.88 -0.26 16.17
CA GLY A 84 -7.68 -0.05 14.96
C GLY A 84 -7.14 -0.77 13.72
N PRO A 85 -7.96 -0.93 12.66
CA PRO A 85 -7.48 -1.42 11.37
C PRO A 85 -6.39 -0.49 10.84
N HIS A 86 -5.19 -1.02 10.60
CA HIS A 86 -4.12 -0.24 10.00
C HIS A 86 -4.33 -0.23 8.48
N GLY A 87 -4.66 0.93 7.92
CA GLY A 87 -5.15 1.01 6.54
C GLY A 87 -4.75 2.27 5.78
N GLY A 88 -4.52 2.16 4.47
CA GLY A 88 -4.17 3.29 3.61
C GLY A 88 -4.18 2.96 2.12
N SER A 89 -4.21 4.00 1.28
CA SER A 89 -3.97 3.85 -0.17
C SER A 89 -2.46 3.64 -0.39
N VAL A 90 -2.09 2.60 -1.12
CA VAL A 90 -0.73 2.36 -1.58
C VAL A 90 -0.66 2.45 -3.09
N ARG A 91 0.47 2.94 -3.61
CA ARG A 91 0.79 2.72 -5.02
C ARG A 91 1.18 1.27 -5.23
N TRP A 92 0.28 0.55 -5.86
CA TRP A 92 0.41 -0.87 -6.09
C TRP A 92 1.38 -1.13 -7.22
N ALA A 93 2.36 -2.00 -6.94
CA ALA A 93 3.30 -2.47 -7.94
C ALA A 93 2.97 -3.90 -8.35
N SER A 94 3.22 -4.23 -9.62
CA SER A 94 3.21 -5.63 -10.05
C SER A 94 4.28 -6.41 -9.28
N ALA A 95 3.92 -7.61 -8.84
CA ALA A 95 4.75 -8.44 -7.98
C ALA A 95 4.46 -9.92 -8.22
N VAL A 96 5.47 -10.76 -8.04
CA VAL A 96 5.30 -12.23 -7.97
C VAL A 96 4.57 -12.59 -6.68
N ARG A 97 4.99 -11.95 -5.58
CA ARG A 97 4.35 -12.03 -4.26
C ARG A 97 4.43 -10.68 -3.55
N VAL A 98 3.52 -10.45 -2.62
CA VAL A 98 3.46 -9.20 -1.84
C VAL A 98 3.75 -9.51 -0.39
N GLY A 99 4.60 -8.71 0.24
CA GLY A 99 4.98 -8.81 1.63
C GLY A 99 4.41 -7.67 2.45
N VAL A 100 4.05 -7.95 3.70
CA VAL A 100 3.85 -6.93 4.72
C VAL A 100 5.13 -6.87 5.56
N LEU A 101 5.86 -5.77 5.42
CA LEU A 101 7.04 -5.45 6.20
C LEU A 101 6.62 -4.87 7.54
N LEU A 102 7.19 -5.39 8.63
CA LEU A 102 6.92 -5.00 10.01
C LEU A 102 8.25 -4.63 10.67
N GLY A 103 8.34 -3.41 11.21
CA GLY A 103 9.44 -2.96 12.06
C GLY A 103 8.95 -2.82 13.50
N GLY A 104 9.58 -3.52 14.43
CA GLY A 104 9.30 -3.40 15.86
C GLY A 104 9.98 -2.18 16.47
N ALA A 105 9.47 -1.69 17.60
CA ALA A 105 10.08 -0.58 18.34
C ALA A 105 11.52 -0.89 18.83
N THR A 106 11.88 -2.17 18.90
CA THR A 106 13.19 -2.67 19.35
C THR A 106 14.19 -2.90 18.21
N GLY A 107 13.90 -2.40 17.00
CA GLY A 107 14.79 -2.56 15.83
C GLY A 107 14.64 -3.90 15.09
N ARG A 108 13.73 -4.78 15.53
CA ARG A 108 13.49 -6.07 14.85
C ARG A 108 12.63 -5.89 13.62
N TRP A 109 13.14 -6.33 12.47
CA TRP A 109 12.42 -6.28 11.20
C TRP A 109 12.05 -7.67 10.70
N ARG A 110 10.85 -7.80 10.16
CA ARG A 110 10.35 -9.03 9.53
C ARG A 110 9.40 -8.73 8.39
N VAL A 111 9.33 -9.64 7.43
CA VAL A 111 8.38 -9.56 6.32
C VAL A 111 7.47 -10.78 6.34
N ALA A 112 6.17 -10.53 6.21
CA ALA A 112 5.13 -11.53 6.08
C ALA A 112 4.73 -11.66 4.60
N TRP A 113 5.11 -12.74 3.93
CA TRP A 113 4.88 -12.92 2.49
C TRP A 113 3.52 -13.57 2.18
N TYR A 114 2.89 -13.08 1.11
CA TYR A 114 1.62 -13.57 0.57
C TYR A 114 1.77 -13.92 -0.91
N GLU A 115 1.68 -15.21 -1.20
CA GLU A 115 1.66 -15.73 -2.56
C GLU A 115 0.33 -15.41 -3.26
N GLY A 116 0.41 -15.06 -4.55
CA GLY A 116 -0.78 -14.74 -5.36
C GLY A 116 -1.56 -13.51 -4.87
N ALA A 117 -0.97 -12.66 -4.02
CA ALA A 117 -1.64 -11.50 -3.45
C ALA A 117 -2.16 -10.51 -4.50
N ALA A 118 -1.47 -10.37 -5.64
CA ALA A 118 -1.95 -9.59 -6.78
C ALA A 118 -3.31 -10.09 -7.30
N ALA A 119 -3.59 -11.40 -7.24
CA ALA A 119 -4.88 -11.99 -7.62
C ALA A 119 -5.96 -11.83 -6.53
N ARG A 120 -5.58 -11.45 -5.31
CA ARG A 120 -6.49 -11.27 -4.15
C ARG A 120 -6.95 -9.82 -3.98
N VAL A 121 -6.46 -8.88 -4.79
CA VAL A 121 -6.96 -7.50 -4.84
C VAL A 121 -8.39 -7.53 -5.37
N ARG A 122 -9.36 -7.22 -4.51
CA ARG A 122 -10.79 -7.26 -4.86
C ARG A 122 -11.29 -5.91 -5.33
N GLY A 123 -12.21 -5.95 -6.30
CA GLY A 123 -12.90 -4.75 -6.79
C GLY A 123 -12.02 -3.83 -7.63
N GLY A 124 -10.80 -4.26 -7.98
CA GLY A 124 -9.98 -3.54 -8.93
C GLY A 124 -10.46 -3.79 -10.36
N SER A 125 -10.55 -2.73 -11.14
CA SER A 125 -10.87 -2.79 -12.56
C SER A 125 -9.88 -1.94 -13.34
N TRP A 126 -9.42 -2.47 -14.47
CA TRP A 126 -8.60 -1.72 -15.42
C TRP A 126 -9.32 -0.50 -16.01
N VAL A 127 -10.66 -0.43 -15.92
CA VAL A 127 -11.52 0.68 -16.41
C VAL A 127 -11.97 1.62 -15.31
N PHE A 128 -11.98 1.20 -14.04
CA PHE A 128 -12.49 2.01 -12.93
C PHE A 128 -11.48 2.34 -11.84
N GLY A 129 -10.25 1.82 -11.99
CA GLY A 129 -9.17 1.98 -11.03
C GLY A 129 -9.49 1.37 -9.68
N GLY A 130 -8.53 1.51 -8.75
CA GLY A 130 -8.70 1.04 -7.39
C GLY A 130 -8.58 -0.46 -7.21
N GLY A 131 -8.89 -0.87 -5.99
CA GLY A 131 -8.83 -2.24 -5.50
C GLY A 131 -8.76 -2.22 -3.98
N SER A 132 -9.13 -3.31 -3.34
CA SER A 132 -8.96 -3.47 -1.89
C SER A 132 -8.25 -4.77 -1.58
N TRP A 133 -7.30 -4.71 -0.66
CA TRP A 133 -6.59 -5.88 -0.17
C TRP A 133 -6.53 -5.85 1.35
N ARG A 134 -7.05 -6.89 2.00
CA ARG A 134 -7.19 -6.95 3.45
C ARG A 134 -6.48 -8.16 4.06
N PRO A 135 -5.14 -8.23 3.98
CA PRO A 135 -4.40 -9.37 4.50
C PRO A 135 -4.53 -9.47 6.02
N SER A 136 -4.62 -10.69 6.54
CA SER A 136 -4.37 -10.99 7.95
C SER A 136 -2.95 -11.51 8.09
N LEU A 137 -2.20 -11.02 9.08
CA LEU A 137 -0.87 -11.54 9.41
C LEU A 137 -0.89 -12.96 9.98
N LEU A 138 -2.06 -13.50 10.32
CA LEU A 138 -2.22 -14.90 10.69
C LEU A 138 -2.17 -15.82 9.46
N ASP A 139 -2.59 -15.31 8.29
CA ASP A 139 -2.65 -16.06 7.03
C ASP A 139 -1.34 -15.99 6.21
N ALA A 140 -0.32 -15.30 6.72
CA ALA A 140 0.94 -15.15 6.02
C ALA A 140 1.64 -16.51 5.88
N ALA A 141 2.09 -16.83 4.67
CA ALA A 141 2.73 -18.13 4.39
C ALA A 141 4.10 -18.25 5.06
N ASP A 142 4.81 -17.12 5.20
CA ASP A 142 6.12 -17.06 5.82
C ASP A 142 6.33 -15.72 6.52
N LYS A 143 7.00 -15.74 7.67
CA LYS A 143 7.40 -14.56 8.45
C LYS A 143 8.91 -14.58 8.59
N GLN A 144 9.59 -14.00 7.62
CA GLN A 144 11.05 -14.03 7.56
C GLN A 144 11.63 -12.83 8.29
N PRO A 145 12.60 -13.02 9.21
CA PRO A 145 13.39 -11.91 9.72
C PRO A 145 14.18 -11.29 8.56
N LEU A 146 14.31 -9.97 8.56
CA LEU A 146 15.12 -9.24 7.60
C LEU A 146 16.44 -8.83 8.24
N ASP A 147 17.53 -9.08 7.52
CA ASP A 147 18.85 -8.62 7.91
C ASP A 147 19.09 -7.17 7.44
N GLU A 148 20.20 -6.61 7.92
CA GLU A 148 20.60 -5.24 7.60
C GLU A 148 20.80 -5.04 6.09
N ALA A 149 21.35 -6.03 5.39
CA ALA A 149 21.59 -5.94 3.95
C ALA A 149 20.28 -5.81 3.17
N ALA A 150 19.26 -6.59 3.54
CA ALA A 150 17.95 -6.51 2.93
C ALA A 150 17.25 -5.18 3.25
N LEU A 151 17.40 -4.64 4.47
CA LEU A 151 16.86 -3.33 4.84
C LEU A 151 17.48 -2.19 4.02
N ARG A 152 18.81 -2.21 3.82
CA ARG A 152 19.49 -1.24 2.93
C ARG A 152 19.05 -1.39 1.48
N GLY A 153 18.87 -2.63 1.00
CA GLY A 153 18.32 -2.89 -0.34
C GLY A 153 16.93 -2.31 -0.56
N LEU A 154 16.13 -2.20 0.52
CA LEU A 154 14.82 -1.56 0.52
C LEU A 154 14.87 -0.04 0.73
N GLY A 155 16.05 0.55 0.92
CA GLY A 155 16.22 1.98 1.21
C GLY A 155 15.68 2.39 2.58
N LEU A 156 15.77 1.49 3.57
CA LEU A 156 15.34 1.73 4.96
C LEU A 156 16.55 2.02 5.86
N ASP A 157 17.49 2.85 5.41
CA ASP A 157 18.74 3.12 6.14
C ASP A 157 18.51 3.77 7.51
N TYR A 158 17.43 4.56 7.66
CA TYR A 158 17.05 5.16 8.94
C TYR A 158 16.68 4.12 10.00
N ALA A 159 16.11 2.98 9.58
CA ALA A 159 15.73 1.89 10.49
C ALA A 159 16.94 1.28 11.21
N LEU A 160 18.13 1.40 10.63
CA LEU A 160 19.38 0.91 11.18
C LEU A 160 20.01 1.89 12.18
N GLN A 161 19.57 3.16 12.17
CA GLN A 161 20.11 4.19 13.04
C GLN A 161 19.47 4.17 14.44
N SER A 162 18.28 3.60 14.60
CA SER A 162 17.59 3.51 15.90
C SER A 162 18.13 2.43 16.85
N GLU A 163 19.09 1.61 16.41
CA GLU A 163 19.75 0.59 17.25
C GLU A 163 21.06 1.09 17.91
N ARG A 164 21.47 2.34 17.64
CA ARG A 164 22.64 2.98 18.27
C ARG A 164 22.23 3.90 19.41
#